data_AF-A0A7J0AB74-F1
#
_entry.id   AF-A0A7J0AB74-F1
#
_cell.length_a   1.000
_cell.length_b   1.000
_cell.length_c   1.000
_cell.angle_alpha   90.00
_cell.angle_beta   90.00
_cell.angle_gamma   90.00
#
_symmetry.space_group_name_H-M   'P 1'
#
loop_
_entity.id
_entity.type
_entity.pdbx_description
1 polymer ?
#
loop_
_entity_poly.entity_id
_entity_poly.type
_entity_poly.pdbx_seq_one_letter_code
_entity_poly.pdbx_strand_id
1 'polypeptide(L)'
;MTKTSHIIRPMASHRFISVLVLSIFCLSSFATCEQQIREFYVAYMRNLEHNPAQNDSLCNACMTPALILQLRKETRRSGADAIIRAQDVCEYGIRSLSVAPLTDGWYMVRYKWNRDSDYIEIPLKAANCESGLKILHITPTRLGSRYGDDLLPQD
;
A
#
# COMPACT_ATOMS: atom_id res chain seq x y z
N MET A 1 84.04 -1.85 -27.21
CA MET A 1 83.58 -3.19 -27.65
C MET A 1 82.44 -3.62 -26.75
N THR A 2 81.23 -3.73 -27.32
CA THR A 2 80.11 -4.63 -26.93
C THR A 2 79.55 -4.71 -25.50
N LYS A 3 78.26 -4.30 -25.40
CA LYS A 3 77.10 -4.93 -24.72
C LYS A 3 77.13 -5.06 -23.17
N THR A 4 76.04 -4.97 -22.39
CA THR A 4 74.59 -4.74 -22.58
C THR A 4 73.92 -4.74 -21.17
N SER A 5 72.99 -3.81 -20.94
CA SER A 5 71.82 -3.76 -20.00
C SER A 5 71.94 -4.24 -18.53
N HIS A 6 71.74 -3.38 -17.53
CA HIS A 6 70.47 -2.86 -16.95
C HIS A 6 69.56 -3.92 -16.29
N ILE A 7 69.23 -3.71 -15.01
CA ILE A 7 67.86 -3.59 -14.44
C ILE A 7 67.98 -3.04 -13.00
N ILE A 8 67.52 -1.80 -12.79
CA ILE A 8 67.07 -1.29 -11.47
C ILE A 8 65.80 -0.47 -11.74
N ARG A 9 64.69 -0.88 -11.12
CA ARG A 9 63.38 -0.18 -11.02
C ARG A 9 63.52 1.01 -10.05
N PRO A 10 62.76 2.13 -10.12
CA PRO A 10 61.30 2.09 -9.95
C PRO A 10 60.46 3.26 -10.55
N MET A 11 59.14 3.11 -10.31
CA MET A 11 58.13 4.14 -10.07
C MET A 11 57.46 4.90 -11.24
N ALA A 12 56.18 4.53 -11.40
CA ALA A 12 55.00 5.39 -11.41
C ALA A 12 54.91 6.53 -12.45
N SER A 13 53.99 6.36 -13.40
CA SER A 13 53.38 7.47 -14.12
C SER A 13 51.92 7.17 -14.47
N HIS A 14 51.04 7.62 -13.58
CA HIS A 14 49.72 8.20 -13.79
C HIS A 14 49.03 7.93 -15.13
N ARG A 15 48.01 7.05 -15.08
CA ARG A 15 46.91 7.05 -16.05
C ARG A 15 45.57 6.96 -15.33
N PHE A 16 44.95 8.14 -15.25
CA PHE A 16 43.51 8.39 -15.27
C PHE A 16 42.63 7.86 -14.12
N ILE A 17 42.47 8.77 -13.16
CA ILE A 17 41.21 9.12 -12.49
C ILE A 17 39.98 8.77 -13.34
N SER A 18 39.12 7.91 -12.85
CA SER A 18 37.70 8.27 -12.68
C SER A 18 37.08 7.32 -11.67
N VAL A 19 36.83 7.87 -10.49
CA VAL A 19 35.89 7.35 -9.51
C VAL A 19 34.56 7.19 -10.25
N LEU A 20 34.19 5.95 -10.61
CA LEU A 20 32.83 5.69 -11.03
C LEU A 20 31.97 5.83 -9.78
N VAL A 21 31.44 7.04 -9.64
CA VAL A 21 30.46 7.43 -8.65
C VAL A 21 29.35 6.39 -8.70
N LEU A 22 29.30 5.49 -7.71
CA LEU A 22 28.12 4.68 -7.42
C LEU A 22 27.08 5.60 -6.77
N SER A 23 26.78 6.70 -7.43
CA SER A 23 25.74 7.65 -7.02
C SER A 23 24.41 7.00 -7.35
N ILE A 24 23.73 6.60 -6.27
CA ILE A 24 22.29 6.79 -6.12
C ILE A 24 21.49 6.16 -7.26
N PHE A 25 21.42 4.83 -7.24
CA PHE A 25 20.14 4.19 -7.50
C PHE A 25 19.56 3.72 -6.16
N CYS A 26 19.29 4.68 -5.26
CA CYS A 26 18.08 4.55 -4.46
C CYS A 26 16.92 4.66 -5.46
N LEU A 27 16.64 3.57 -6.19
CA LEU A 27 15.31 3.32 -6.69
C LEU A 27 14.45 3.11 -5.45
N SER A 28 14.09 4.22 -4.79
CA SER A 28 12.88 4.25 -4.01
C SER A 28 11.77 3.99 -5.02
N SER A 29 11.48 2.72 -5.27
CA SER A 29 10.25 2.32 -5.91
C SER A 29 9.16 2.88 -5.02
N PHE A 30 8.64 4.05 -5.35
CA PHE A 30 7.43 4.55 -4.72
C PHE A 30 6.40 3.45 -4.91
N ALA A 31 5.95 2.85 -3.80
CA ALA A 31 4.91 1.85 -3.87
C ALA A 31 3.70 2.50 -4.53
N THR A 32 3.14 1.86 -5.57
CA THR A 32 1.95 2.40 -6.22
C THR A 32 0.82 2.52 -5.20
N CYS A 33 -0.16 3.38 -5.49
CA CYS A 33 -1.26 3.59 -4.56
C CYS A 33 -2.02 2.27 -4.28
N GLU A 34 -2.17 1.43 -5.30
CA GLU A 34 -2.70 0.07 -5.19
C GLU A 34 -1.92 -0.80 -4.21
N GLN A 35 -0.58 -0.74 -4.26
CA GLN A 35 0.28 -1.50 -3.37
C GLN A 35 0.15 -0.99 -1.93
N GLN A 36 0.09 0.32 -1.70
CA GLN A 36 -0.09 0.87 -0.36
C GLN A 36 -1.48 0.55 0.21
N ILE A 37 -2.53 0.62 -0.61
CA ILE A 37 -3.87 0.18 -0.22
C ILE A 37 -3.85 -1.31 0.14
N ARG A 38 -3.20 -2.15 -0.68
CA ARG A 38 -3.04 -3.58 -0.39
C ARG A 38 -2.35 -3.78 0.96
N GLU A 39 -1.24 -3.11 1.21
CA GLU A 39 -0.48 -3.19 2.45
C GLU A 39 -1.30 -2.76 3.67
N PHE A 40 -2.07 -1.67 3.54
CA PHE A 40 -3.03 -1.25 4.57
C PHE A 40 -4.02 -2.37 4.89
N TYR A 41 -4.67 -2.97 3.90
CA TYR A 41 -5.66 -4.04 4.14
C TYR A 41 -5.03 -5.31 4.71
N VAL A 42 -3.83 -5.70 4.25
CA VAL A 42 -3.10 -6.85 4.80
C VAL A 42 -2.77 -6.61 6.28
N ALA A 43 -2.23 -5.44 6.62
CA ALA A 43 -1.94 -5.06 8.00
C ALA A 43 -3.22 -5.03 8.84
N TYR A 44 -4.30 -4.42 8.31
CA TYR A 44 -5.58 -4.31 8.99
C TYR A 44 -6.17 -5.69 9.33
N MET A 45 -6.20 -6.60 8.35
CA MET A 45 -6.72 -7.95 8.53
C MET A 45 -5.86 -8.78 9.49
N ARG A 46 -4.52 -8.67 9.42
CA ARG A 46 -3.62 -9.36 10.35
C ARG A 46 -3.75 -8.86 11.78
N ASN A 47 -3.95 -7.55 11.96
CA ASN A 47 -4.23 -6.97 13.26
C ASN A 47 -5.58 -7.45 13.80
N LEU A 48 -6.63 -7.54 12.98
CA LEU A 48 -7.93 -8.09 13.43
C LEU A 48 -7.79 -9.51 13.97
N GLU A 49 -6.95 -10.34 13.34
CA GLU A 49 -6.71 -11.73 13.76
C GLU A 49 -5.92 -11.82 15.08
N HIS A 50 -4.91 -10.96 15.28
CA HIS A 50 -3.92 -11.15 16.37
C HIS A 50 -3.97 -10.08 17.46
N ASN A 51 -4.19 -8.82 17.10
CA ASN A 51 -4.19 -7.68 18.02
C ASN A 51 -5.02 -6.50 17.46
N PRO A 52 -6.36 -6.54 17.59
CA PRO A 52 -7.24 -5.54 16.98
C PRO A 52 -6.97 -4.10 17.40
N ALA A 53 -6.40 -3.89 18.60
CA ALA A 53 -6.08 -2.55 19.09
C ALA A 53 -5.05 -1.81 18.22
N GLN A 54 -4.20 -2.52 17.47
CA GLN A 54 -3.25 -1.90 16.55
C GLN A 54 -3.93 -1.20 15.36
N ASN A 55 -5.18 -1.58 15.05
CA ASN A 55 -5.93 -0.96 13.96
C ASN A 55 -6.31 0.48 14.26
N ASP A 56 -6.39 0.90 15.52
CA ASP A 56 -6.63 2.31 15.83
C ASP A 56 -5.49 3.19 15.31
N SER A 57 -4.22 2.83 15.59
CA SER A 57 -3.05 3.54 15.08
C SER A 57 -2.95 3.48 13.55
N LEU A 58 -3.21 2.32 12.95
CA LEU A 58 -3.19 2.14 11.50
C LEU A 58 -4.24 3.02 10.80
N CYS A 59 -5.47 3.05 11.32
CA CYS A 59 -6.54 3.89 10.78
C CYS A 59 -6.21 5.37 10.95
N ASN A 60 -5.71 5.80 12.12
CA ASN A 60 -5.34 7.19 12.38
C ASN A 60 -4.21 7.70 11.46
N ALA A 61 -3.33 6.82 10.99
CA ALA A 61 -2.29 7.19 10.03
C ALA A 61 -2.84 7.46 8.62
N CYS A 62 -3.91 6.76 8.22
CA CYS A 62 -4.41 6.75 6.83
C CYS A 62 -5.74 7.49 6.65
N MET A 63 -6.50 7.77 7.71
CA MET A 63 -7.86 8.29 7.63
C MET A 63 -8.06 9.52 8.52
N THR A 64 -9.04 10.35 8.17
CA THR A 64 -9.47 11.44 9.05
C THR A 64 -10.29 10.90 10.24
N PRO A 65 -10.32 11.59 11.39
CA PRO A 65 -11.19 11.20 12.51
C PRO A 65 -12.67 11.12 12.12
N ALA A 66 -13.12 11.98 11.19
CA ALA A 66 -14.49 11.97 10.68
C ALA A 66 -14.82 10.67 9.92
N LEU A 67 -13.92 10.22 9.02
CA LEU A 67 -14.08 8.97 8.30
C LEU A 67 -14.07 7.76 9.26
N ILE A 68 -13.15 7.74 10.22
CA ILE A 68 -13.09 6.66 11.24
C ILE A 68 -14.41 6.60 12.02
N LEU A 69 -14.94 7.74 12.45
CA LEU A 69 -16.21 7.80 13.16
C LEU A 69 -17.38 7.30 12.29
N GLN A 70 -17.40 7.66 11.01
CA GLN A 70 -18.40 7.18 10.06
C GLN A 70 -18.33 5.66 9.91
N LEU A 71 -17.15 5.10 9.69
CA LEU A 71 -16.95 3.65 9.56
C LEU A 71 -17.36 2.89 10.83
N ARG A 72 -17.04 3.42 12.02
CA ARG A 72 -17.49 2.84 13.29
C ARG A 72 -19.02 2.85 13.44
N LYS A 73 -19.70 3.90 12.97
CA LYS A 73 -21.18 3.94 12.95
C LYS A 73 -21.73 2.89 11.99
N GLU A 74 -21.14 2.74 10.81
CA GLU A 74 -21.54 1.71 9.83
C GLU A 74 -21.30 0.29 10.34
N THR A 75 -20.18 0.04 11.02
CA THR A 75 -19.90 -1.25 11.68
C THR A 75 -20.98 -1.59 12.69
N ARG A 76 -21.31 -0.66 13.59
CA ARG A 76 -22.40 -0.87 14.57
C ARG A 76 -23.76 -1.10 13.93
N ARG A 77 -24.05 -0.41 12.83
CA ARG A 77 -25.34 -0.51 12.11
C ARG A 77 -25.49 -1.83 11.36
N SER A 78 -24.42 -2.31 10.74
CA SER A 78 -24.44 -3.52 9.91
C SER A 78 -24.12 -4.80 10.67
N GLY A 79 -23.46 -4.70 11.83
CA GLY A 79 -22.95 -5.86 12.57
C GLY A 79 -21.72 -6.52 11.94
N ALA A 80 -21.14 -5.92 10.89
CA ALA A 80 -19.91 -6.36 10.24
C ALA A 80 -18.91 -5.20 10.17
N ASP A 81 -17.62 -5.49 10.21
CA ASP A 81 -16.58 -4.47 10.06
C ASP A 81 -16.74 -3.76 8.71
N ALA A 82 -16.94 -2.44 8.73
CA ALA A 82 -17.22 -1.66 7.52
C ALA A 82 -16.01 -1.49 6.59
N ILE A 83 -14.77 -1.68 7.08
CA ILE A 83 -13.54 -1.61 6.29
C ILE A 83 -13.40 -2.89 5.48
N ILE A 84 -13.59 -4.07 6.09
CA ILE A 84 -13.43 -5.36 5.39
C ILE A 84 -14.75 -5.95 4.87
N ARG A 85 -15.91 -5.41 5.26
CA ARG A 85 -17.25 -5.93 4.96
C ARG A 85 -17.48 -7.38 5.39
N ALA A 86 -16.90 -7.76 6.53
CA ALA A 86 -17.05 -9.09 7.12
C ALA A 86 -17.04 -9.01 8.66
N GLN A 87 -17.50 -10.08 9.32
CA GLN A 87 -17.42 -10.19 10.78
C GLN A 87 -16.03 -10.62 11.25
N ASP A 88 -15.31 -11.38 10.43
CA ASP A 88 -14.04 -11.99 10.74
C ASP A 88 -13.12 -11.98 9.51
N VAL A 89 -11.87 -12.38 9.71
CA VAL A 89 -10.84 -12.51 8.68
C VAL A 89 -10.47 -13.98 8.48
N CYS A 90 -9.86 -14.29 7.33
CA CYS A 90 -9.30 -15.60 7.10
C CYS A 90 -8.03 -15.50 6.24
N GLU A 91 -7.15 -16.49 6.36
CA GLU A 91 -5.87 -16.50 5.64
C GLU A 91 -6.07 -16.48 4.11
N TYR A 92 -7.11 -17.18 3.61
CA TYR A 92 -7.44 -17.15 2.18
C TYR A 92 -7.85 -15.76 1.73
N GLY A 93 -8.58 -15.00 2.56
CA GLY A 93 -8.93 -13.60 2.30
C GLY A 93 -7.71 -12.72 2.11
N ILE A 94 -6.75 -12.81 3.02
CA ILE A 94 -5.50 -12.04 2.95
C ILE A 94 -4.70 -12.41 1.68
N ARG A 95 -4.62 -13.70 1.35
CA ARG A 95 -3.90 -14.19 0.16
C ARG A 95 -4.56 -13.77 -1.15
N SER A 96 -5.88 -13.83 -1.21
CA SER A 96 -6.66 -13.49 -2.40
C SER A 96 -6.91 -11.99 -2.58
N LEU A 97 -6.49 -11.17 -1.61
CA LEU A 97 -6.63 -9.74 -1.66
C LEU A 97 -5.98 -9.18 -2.93
N SER A 98 -6.65 -8.24 -3.58
CA SER A 98 -6.19 -7.55 -4.79
C SER A 98 -6.76 -6.13 -4.80
N VAL A 99 -6.05 -5.22 -5.45
CA VAL A 99 -6.45 -3.83 -5.59
C VAL A 99 -6.31 -3.45 -7.06
N ALA A 100 -7.37 -2.90 -7.64
CA ALA A 100 -7.36 -2.40 -9.00
C ALA A 100 -7.69 -0.90 -9.00
N PRO A 101 -6.99 -0.06 -9.78
CA PRO A 101 -7.38 1.32 -9.95
C PRO A 101 -8.70 1.41 -10.72
N LEU A 102 -9.48 2.43 -10.38
CA LEU A 102 -10.65 2.89 -11.12
C LEU A 102 -10.35 4.31 -11.66
N THR A 103 -11.37 5.14 -11.89
CA THR A 103 -11.19 6.53 -12.33
C THR A 103 -11.04 7.47 -11.13
N ASP A 104 -10.43 8.64 -11.33
CA ASP A 104 -10.50 9.77 -10.40
C ASP A 104 -10.05 9.48 -8.94
N GLY A 105 -8.99 8.65 -8.81
CA GLY A 105 -8.45 8.27 -7.50
C GLY A 105 -9.30 7.27 -6.73
N TRP A 106 -10.28 6.65 -7.38
CA TRP A 106 -10.99 5.49 -6.85
C TRP A 106 -10.22 4.20 -7.11
N TYR A 107 -10.40 3.25 -6.20
CA TYR A 107 -9.81 1.92 -6.25
C TYR A 107 -10.85 0.89 -5.83
N MET A 108 -10.75 -0.30 -6.40
CA MET A 108 -11.53 -1.46 -5.98
C MET A 108 -10.63 -2.44 -5.24
N VAL A 109 -10.88 -2.62 -3.95
CA VAL A 109 -10.29 -3.71 -3.17
C VAL A 109 -11.18 -4.93 -3.31
N ARG A 110 -10.59 -6.09 -3.59
CA ARG A 110 -11.29 -7.36 -3.72
C ARG A 110 -10.60 -8.46 -2.97
N TYR A 111 -11.35 -9.31 -2.29
CA TYR A 111 -10.85 -10.57 -1.75
C TYR A 111 -11.96 -11.63 -1.71
N LYS A 112 -11.58 -12.89 -1.49
CA LYS A 112 -12.50 -14.02 -1.38
C LYS A 112 -12.40 -14.65 0.01
N TRP A 113 -13.50 -15.18 0.53
CA TRP A 113 -13.49 -15.95 1.77
C TRP A 113 -12.84 -17.32 1.59
N ASN A 114 -13.11 -17.97 0.46
CA ASN A 114 -12.48 -19.23 0.06
C ASN A 114 -12.38 -19.30 -1.47
N ARG A 115 -11.89 -20.41 -2.03
CA ARG A 115 -11.70 -20.55 -3.48
C ARG A 115 -12.98 -20.31 -4.29
N ASP A 116 -14.09 -20.82 -3.78
CA ASP A 116 -15.36 -20.93 -4.49
C ASP A 116 -16.32 -19.79 -4.14
N SER A 117 -15.99 -18.95 -3.16
CA SER A 117 -16.79 -17.78 -2.81
C SER A 117 -16.74 -16.72 -3.91
N ASP A 118 -17.80 -15.93 -3.99
CA ASP A 118 -17.77 -14.65 -4.71
C ASP A 118 -16.75 -13.70 -4.07
N TYR A 119 -16.40 -12.66 -4.83
CA TYR A 119 -15.57 -11.58 -4.31
C TYR A 119 -16.37 -10.69 -3.38
N ILE A 120 -15.76 -10.37 -2.24
CA ILE A 120 -16.10 -9.19 -1.47
C ILE A 120 -15.43 -8.02 -2.17
N GLU A 121 -16.22 -7.05 -2.62
CA GLU A 121 -15.77 -5.84 -3.31
C GLU A 121 -15.91 -4.64 -2.38
N ILE A 122 -14.86 -3.83 -2.26
CA ILE A 122 -14.81 -2.64 -1.39
C ILE A 122 -14.24 -1.47 -2.21
N PRO A 123 -15.12 -0.63 -2.78
CA PRO A 123 -14.69 0.58 -3.47
C PRO A 123 -14.30 1.65 -2.46
N LEU A 124 -13.15 2.29 -2.68
CA LEU A 124 -12.65 3.37 -1.84
C LEU A 124 -11.97 4.47 -2.67
N LYS A 125 -11.96 5.70 -2.15
CA LYS A 125 -11.21 6.82 -2.72
C LYS A 125 -9.94 7.04 -1.90
N ALA A 126 -8.81 7.18 -2.58
CA ALA A 126 -7.52 7.42 -1.95
C ALA A 126 -6.75 8.55 -2.65
N ALA A 127 -5.87 9.21 -1.90
CA ALA A 127 -5.00 10.27 -2.39
C ALA A 127 -3.63 10.24 -1.68
N ASN A 128 -2.73 11.11 -2.15
CA ASN A 128 -1.43 11.40 -1.53
C ASN A 128 -0.51 10.17 -1.34
N CYS A 129 -0.68 9.13 -2.16
CA CYS A 129 0.15 7.92 -2.07
C CYS A 129 1.67 8.20 -2.23
N GLU A 130 2.09 9.31 -2.84
CA GLU A 130 3.52 9.69 -2.90
C GLU A 130 4.10 10.07 -1.52
N SER A 131 3.31 10.71 -0.65
CA SER A 131 3.72 11.12 0.71
C SER A 131 3.17 10.21 1.81
N GLY A 132 2.47 9.15 1.42
CA GLY A 132 1.84 8.16 2.29
C GLY A 132 0.33 8.10 2.10
N LEU A 133 -0.19 6.88 1.99
CA LEU A 133 -1.61 6.60 1.77
C LEU A 133 -2.56 7.44 2.64
N LYS A 134 -3.48 8.17 1.98
CA LYS A 134 -4.67 8.75 2.60
C LYS A 134 -5.93 8.16 1.99
N ILE A 135 -6.70 7.44 2.79
CA ILE A 135 -8.03 6.95 2.43
C ILE A 135 -9.03 8.05 2.76
N LEU A 136 -9.68 8.57 1.72
CA LEU A 136 -10.61 9.69 1.82
C LEU A 136 -12.05 9.21 2.03
N HIS A 137 -12.38 8.05 1.48
CA HIS A 137 -13.72 7.48 1.57
C HIS A 137 -13.66 5.96 1.39
N ILE A 138 -14.50 5.22 2.11
CA ILE A 138 -14.81 3.82 1.82
C ILE A 138 -16.32 3.73 1.62
N THR A 139 -16.73 3.17 0.49
CA THR A 139 -18.14 3.05 0.15
C THR A 139 -18.87 2.19 1.19
N PRO A 140 -19.96 2.67 1.80
CA PRO A 140 -20.76 1.87 2.73
C PRO A 140 -21.30 0.58 2.09
N THR A 141 -21.36 -0.52 2.85
CA THR A 141 -21.82 -1.84 2.37
C THR A 141 -23.18 -1.79 1.66
N ARG A 142 -24.10 -0.94 2.12
CA ARG A 142 -25.44 -0.76 1.51
C ARG A 142 -25.42 -0.23 0.07
N LEU A 143 -24.31 0.34 -0.38
CA LEU A 143 -24.12 0.83 -1.74
C LEU A 143 -23.37 -0.19 -2.63
N GLY A 144 -23.02 -1.36 -2.09
CA GLY A 144 -22.38 -2.43 -2.85
C GLY A 144 -21.05 -1.98 -3.45
N SER A 145 -20.88 -2.22 -4.75
CA SER A 145 -19.67 -1.88 -5.51
C SER A 145 -19.74 -0.51 -6.22
N ARG A 146 -20.72 0.33 -5.88
CA ARG A 146 -20.80 1.71 -6.41
C ARG A 146 -19.58 2.53 -5.99
N TYR A 147 -19.14 3.41 -6.89
CA TYR A 147 -18.07 4.37 -6.65
C TYR A 147 -18.37 5.63 -7.48
N GLY A 148 -17.74 6.73 -7.11
CA GLY A 148 -17.93 8.02 -7.79
C GLY A 148 -18.00 9.17 -6.80
N ASP A 149 -17.62 10.36 -7.27
CA ASP A 149 -17.53 11.54 -6.41
C ASP A 149 -18.90 12.04 -5.93
N ASP A 150 -19.99 11.59 -6.56
CA ASP A 150 -21.37 11.75 -6.10
C ASP A 150 -21.64 11.10 -4.73
N LEU A 151 -20.79 10.15 -4.31
CA LEU A 151 -20.89 9.45 -3.03
C LEU A 151 -20.12 10.12 -1.90
N LEU A 152 -19.29 11.13 -2.20
CA LEU A 152 -18.51 11.83 -1.20
C LEU A 152 -19.42 12.73 -0.34
N PRO A 153 -19.12 12.88 0.96
CA PRO A 153 -19.78 13.89 1.78
C PRO A 153 -19.68 15.25 1.08
N GLN A 154 -20.81 15.94 0.96
CA GLN A 154 -20.82 17.33 0.50
C GLN A 154 -20.35 18.19 1.67
N ASP A 155 -19.42 19.11 1.40
CA ASP A 155 -18.91 20.06 2.38
C ASP A 155 -20.00 21.02 2.88
#